data_AF-A0A7S2FSR0-F1
#
_entry.id   AF-A0A7S2FSR0-F1
#
_cell.length_a   1.000
_cell.length_b   1.000
_cell.length_c   1.000
_cell.angle_alpha   90.00
_cell.angle_beta   90.00
_cell.angle_gamma   90.00
#
_symmetry.space_group_name_H-M   'P 1'
#
loop_
_entity.id
_entity.type
_entity.pdbx_description
1 polymer ?
#
loop_
_entity_poly.entity_id
_entity_poly.type
_entity_poly.pdbx_seq_one_letter_code
_entity_poly.pdbx_strand_id
1 'polypeptide(L)'
;VGPTDGGFCAVPGSHKSNFPVPPALGDLADEELNQYVVQPEMAPGDVLIFSEATLHGTLPWTADHQRRAVIYRMAPATSAYGRGYHPWPEKYTEGMTDAQRAVMEAPYHPRMNRPYVGPDGECVQAKAREQFKVEFDEKVFGTKYF
;
A
#
# COMPACT_ATOMS: atom_id res chain seq x y z
N VAL A 1 17.53 -1.55 -11.79
CA VAL A 1 16.73 -2.67 -12.34
C VAL A 1 16.83 -2.55 -13.84
N GLY A 2 17.71 -3.33 -14.44
CA GLY A 2 17.88 -3.46 -15.88
C GLY A 2 16.91 -4.45 -16.51
N PRO A 3 16.92 -4.58 -17.85
CA PRO A 3 15.91 -5.29 -18.63
C PRO A 3 15.78 -6.79 -18.30
N THR A 4 16.83 -7.41 -17.77
CA THR A 4 16.86 -8.85 -17.47
C THR A 4 17.13 -9.16 -16.00
N ASP A 5 17.24 -8.13 -15.15
CA ASP A 5 17.58 -8.31 -13.73
C ASP A 5 16.44 -9.00 -12.95
N GLY A 6 15.22 -9.00 -13.49
CA GLY A 6 14.00 -9.46 -12.83
C GLY A 6 13.39 -8.38 -11.92
N GLY A 7 12.73 -8.82 -10.85
CA GLY A 7 12.06 -7.92 -9.92
C GLY A 7 10.59 -7.66 -10.27
N PHE A 8 10.07 -6.45 -10.04
CA PHE A 8 8.64 -6.19 -10.23
C PHE A 8 8.21 -6.46 -11.66
N CYS A 9 7.09 -7.15 -11.85
CA CYS A 9 6.43 -7.29 -13.14
C CYS A 9 4.91 -7.12 -13.00
N ALA A 10 4.24 -6.77 -14.09
CA ALA A 10 2.80 -6.64 -14.13
C ALA A 10 2.23 -6.96 -15.52
N VAL A 11 0.95 -7.31 -15.58
CA VAL A 11 0.18 -7.34 -16.82
C VAL A 11 -0.57 -6.01 -16.92
N PRO A 12 -0.17 -5.06 -17.78
CA PRO A 12 -0.81 -3.76 -17.88
C PRO A 12 -2.30 -3.87 -18.24
N GLY A 13 -3.16 -3.09 -17.58
CA GLY A 13 -4.60 -3.08 -17.84
C GLY A 13 -5.41 -4.19 -17.16
N SER A 14 -4.75 -5.18 -16.55
CA SER A 14 -5.39 -6.31 -15.86
C SER A 14 -6.28 -5.92 -14.68
N HIS A 15 -6.12 -4.72 -14.10
CA HIS A 15 -7.04 -4.16 -13.09
C HIS A 15 -8.48 -3.96 -13.60
N LYS A 16 -8.71 -4.08 -14.91
CA LYS A 16 -10.04 -4.09 -15.54
C LYS A 16 -10.52 -5.49 -15.92
N SER A 17 -9.73 -6.52 -15.64
CA SER A 17 -10.10 -7.91 -15.93
C SER A 17 -11.32 -8.29 -15.09
N ASN A 18 -12.29 -8.95 -15.73
CA ASN A 18 -13.40 -9.61 -15.04
C ASN A 18 -13.22 -11.15 -15.02
N PHE A 19 -12.00 -11.61 -15.29
CA PHE A 19 -11.63 -13.02 -15.31
C PHE A 19 -10.56 -13.31 -14.25
N PRO A 20 -10.56 -14.53 -13.67
CA PRO A 20 -9.47 -14.99 -12.83
C PRO A 20 -8.14 -14.92 -13.55
N VAL A 21 -7.06 -14.81 -12.78
CA VAL A 21 -5.69 -14.95 -13.31
C VAL A 21 -5.55 -16.34 -13.95
N PRO A 22 -5.18 -16.44 -15.24
CA PRO A 22 -4.88 -17.72 -15.87
C PRO A 22 -3.80 -18.46 -15.06
N PRO A 23 -4.01 -19.73 -14.66
CA PRO A 23 -3.01 -20.47 -13.87
C PRO A 23 -1.62 -20.54 -14.52
N ALA A 24 -1.57 -20.56 -15.86
CA ALA A 24 -0.34 -20.59 -16.65
C ALA A 24 0.50 -19.28 -16.55
N LEU A 25 -0.07 -18.18 -16.06
CA LEU A 25 0.71 -16.97 -15.70
C LEU A 25 1.35 -17.06 -14.32
N GLY A 26 1.00 -18.07 -13.50
CA GLY A 26 1.49 -18.21 -12.14
C GLY A 26 2.96 -18.63 -12.06
N ASP A 27 3.43 -19.45 -13.00
CA ASP A 27 4.81 -19.93 -13.10
C ASP A 27 5.54 -19.42 -14.34
N LEU A 28 4.86 -18.61 -15.17
CA LEU A 28 5.37 -18.12 -16.45
C LEU A 28 5.84 -19.26 -17.37
N ALA A 29 5.19 -20.42 -17.34
CA ALA A 29 5.56 -21.55 -18.19
C ALA A 29 5.05 -21.41 -19.64
N ASP A 30 4.10 -20.51 -19.89
CA ASP A 30 3.48 -20.29 -21.20
C ASP A 30 4.07 -19.04 -21.89
N GLU A 31 4.89 -19.25 -22.92
CA GLU A 31 5.55 -18.18 -23.67
C GLU A 31 4.56 -17.21 -24.35
N GLU A 32 3.39 -17.70 -24.79
CA GLU A 32 2.38 -16.85 -25.42
C GLU A 32 1.75 -15.91 -24.39
N LEU A 33 1.52 -16.39 -23.17
CA LEU A 33 0.99 -15.54 -22.10
C LEU A 33 2.06 -14.61 -21.52
N ASN A 34 3.31 -15.07 -21.44
CA ASN A 34 4.42 -14.31 -20.88
C ASN A 34 4.69 -13.00 -21.61
N GLN A 35 4.41 -12.92 -22.91
CA GLN A 35 4.62 -11.69 -23.68
C GLN A 35 3.79 -10.48 -23.16
N TYR A 36 2.72 -10.75 -22.40
CA TYR A 36 1.88 -9.71 -21.79
C TYR A 36 2.39 -9.25 -20.41
N VAL A 37 3.38 -9.94 -19.84
CA VAL A 37 4.02 -9.57 -18.57
C VAL A 37 5.13 -8.56 -18.86
N VAL A 38 5.02 -7.38 -18.28
CA VAL A 38 5.99 -6.29 -18.44
C VAL A 38 6.80 -6.14 -17.16
N GLN A 39 8.12 -6.21 -17.29
CA GLN A 39 9.07 -5.81 -16.25
C GLN A 39 9.58 -4.38 -16.56
N PRO A 40 9.14 -3.34 -15.82
CA PRO A 40 9.68 -2.00 -16.02
C PRO A 40 11.15 -1.93 -15.58
N GLU A 41 11.98 -1.32 -16.43
CA GLU A 41 13.32 -0.89 -16.06
C GLU A 41 13.24 0.33 -15.12
N MET A 42 14.12 0.38 -14.12
CA MET A 42 14.13 1.46 -13.13
C MET A 42 15.56 1.81 -12.72
N ALA A 43 15.87 3.10 -12.75
CA ALA A 43 17.07 3.67 -12.18
C ALA A 43 16.88 3.98 -10.68
N PRO A 44 17.97 4.11 -9.89
CA PRO A 44 17.88 4.59 -8.51
C PRO A 44 17.19 5.96 -8.45
N GLY A 45 16.09 6.03 -7.70
CA GLY A 45 15.28 7.24 -7.55
C GLY A 45 13.95 7.21 -8.32
N ASP A 46 13.80 6.29 -9.28
CA ASP A 46 12.54 6.12 -9.99
C ASP A 46 11.43 5.59 -9.07
N VAL A 47 10.20 5.99 -9.36
CA VAL A 47 9.01 5.59 -8.61
C VAL A 47 8.02 4.91 -9.54
N LEU A 48 7.61 3.70 -9.17
CA LEU A 48 6.54 2.98 -9.83
C LEU A 48 5.25 3.10 -9.02
N ILE A 49 4.19 3.62 -9.64
CA ILE A 49 2.86 3.70 -9.07
C ILE A 49 1.95 2.74 -9.83
N PHE A 50 1.32 1.81 -9.11
CA PHE A 50 0.37 0.87 -9.69
C PHE A 50 -0.80 0.63 -8.74
N SER A 51 -1.96 0.26 -9.30
CA SER A 51 -3.11 -0.20 -8.51
C SER A 51 -2.88 -1.63 -8.07
N GLU A 52 -3.15 -1.95 -6.80
CA GLU A 52 -3.05 -3.33 -6.28
C GLU A 52 -3.82 -4.32 -7.16
N ALA A 53 -5.00 -3.93 -7.66
CA ALA A 53 -5.86 -4.78 -8.48
C ALA A 53 -5.23 -5.19 -9.82
N THR A 54 -4.08 -4.62 -10.19
CA THR A 54 -3.30 -5.04 -11.34
C THR A 54 -2.69 -6.41 -11.04
N LEU A 55 -2.83 -7.38 -11.94
CA LEU A 55 -2.05 -8.61 -11.89
C LEU A 55 -0.56 -8.25 -11.93
N HIS A 56 0.14 -8.54 -10.84
CA HIS A 56 1.55 -8.22 -10.65
C HIS A 56 2.27 -9.34 -9.89
N GLY A 57 3.60 -9.34 -9.99
CA GLY A 57 4.44 -10.35 -9.39
C GLY A 57 5.87 -9.87 -9.20
N THR A 58 6.73 -10.80 -8.81
CA THR A 58 8.18 -10.57 -8.73
C THR A 58 8.89 -11.68 -9.49
N LEU A 59 9.52 -11.32 -10.61
CA LEU A 59 10.42 -12.19 -11.37
C LEU A 59 11.68 -12.52 -10.54
N PRO A 60 12.25 -13.73 -10.73
CA PRO A 60 13.52 -14.10 -10.12
C PRO A 60 14.59 -13.04 -10.34
N TRP A 61 15.30 -12.67 -9.29
CA TRP A 61 16.38 -11.70 -9.38
C TRP A 61 17.66 -12.37 -9.88
N THR A 62 18.24 -11.87 -10.96
CA THR A 62 19.36 -12.51 -11.67
C THR A 62 20.65 -11.68 -11.68
N ALA A 63 20.58 -10.41 -11.25
CA ALA A 63 21.76 -9.55 -11.24
C ALA A 63 22.75 -9.93 -10.12
N ASP A 64 24.00 -9.54 -10.30
CA ASP A 64 25.14 -9.83 -9.41
C ASP A 64 25.17 -9.01 -8.10
N HIS A 65 24.17 -8.16 -7.89
CA HIS A 65 24.06 -7.28 -6.73
C HIS A 65 22.70 -7.44 -6.04
N GLN A 66 22.56 -6.91 -4.83
CA GLN A 66 21.29 -6.95 -4.10
C GLN A 66 20.32 -5.87 -4.58
N ARG A 67 19.08 -6.25 -4.90
CA ARG A 67 17.97 -5.32 -5.11
C ARG A 67 17.47 -4.76 -3.77
N ARG A 68 17.37 -3.43 -3.67
CA ARG A 68 16.68 -2.73 -2.57
C ARG A 68 15.49 -1.97 -3.12
N ALA A 69 14.33 -2.13 -2.48
CA ALA A 69 13.12 -1.40 -2.81
C ALA A 69 12.38 -1.04 -1.51
N VAL A 70 11.68 0.09 -1.52
CA VAL A 70 10.76 0.47 -0.46
C VAL A 70 9.35 0.46 -1.04
N ILE A 71 8.47 -0.33 -0.43
CA ILE A 71 7.09 -0.48 -0.89
C ILE A 71 6.18 0.27 0.07
N TYR A 72 5.55 1.33 -0.42
CA TYR A 72 4.53 2.08 0.31
C TYR A 72 3.15 1.63 -0.18
N ARG A 73 2.31 1.14 0.73
CA ARG A 73 0.95 0.71 0.41
C ARG A 73 -0.05 1.72 0.98
N MET A 74 -0.69 2.47 0.09
CA MET A 74 -1.79 3.36 0.44
C MET A 74 -3.10 2.60 0.26
N ALA A 75 -3.77 2.29 1.37
CA ALA A 75 -4.98 1.47 1.37
C ALA A 75 -6.16 2.22 2.00
N PRO A 76 -7.39 2.00 1.50
CA PRO A 76 -8.59 2.48 2.18
C PRO A 76 -8.79 1.75 3.51
N ALA A 77 -9.65 2.32 4.36
CA ALA A 77 -9.99 1.79 5.69
C ALA A 77 -10.35 0.30 5.72
N THR A 78 -11.01 -0.17 4.66
CA THR A 78 -11.52 -1.53 4.53
C THR A 78 -10.45 -2.55 4.17
N SER A 79 -9.27 -2.10 3.73
CA SER A 79 -8.19 -2.95 3.22
C SER A 79 -6.94 -2.92 4.10
N ALA A 80 -7.01 -2.22 5.23
CA ALA A 80 -5.92 -2.09 6.19
C ALA A 80 -6.01 -3.19 7.28
N TYR A 81 -5.24 -4.27 7.12
CA TYR A 81 -5.20 -5.40 8.06
C TYR A 81 -4.22 -5.19 9.23
N GLY A 82 -4.29 -4.04 9.90
CA GLY A 82 -3.46 -3.74 11.07
C GLY A 82 -4.31 -3.51 12.31
N ARG A 83 -4.19 -4.38 13.32
CA ARG A 83 -4.86 -4.24 14.64
C ARG A 83 -4.09 -3.36 15.63
N GLY A 84 -2.95 -2.81 15.21
CA GLY A 84 -2.07 -2.00 16.05
C GLY A 84 -1.00 -1.34 15.20
N TYR A 85 -1.16 -0.04 14.93
CA TYR A 85 -0.10 0.77 14.36
C TYR A 85 0.61 1.44 15.52
N HIS A 86 1.89 1.12 15.71
CA HIS A 86 2.69 1.84 16.69
C HIS A 86 2.96 3.25 16.17
N PRO A 87 2.87 4.27 17.04
CA PRO A 87 3.28 5.60 16.65
C PRO A 87 4.75 5.58 16.24
N TRP A 88 5.09 6.33 15.21
CA TRP A 88 6.48 6.55 14.85
C TRP A 88 7.20 7.24 16.01
N PRO A 89 8.46 6.87 16.31
CA PRO A 89 9.31 7.66 17.18
C PRO A 89 9.31 9.12 16.77
N GLU A 90 9.19 10.03 17.74
CA GLU A 90 9.02 11.48 17.49
C GLU A 90 10.12 12.03 16.57
N LYS A 91 11.37 11.64 16.82
CA LYS A 91 12.56 11.97 16.02
C LYS A 91 12.45 11.64 14.52
N TYR A 92 11.53 10.77 14.11
CA TYR A 92 11.32 10.43 12.70
C TYR A 92 10.29 11.34 12.02
N THR A 93 9.51 12.09 12.80
CA THR A 93 8.46 12.99 12.31
C THR A 93 8.71 14.46 12.65
N GLU A 94 9.78 14.74 13.39
CA GLU A 94 10.25 16.08 13.69
C GLU A 94 10.61 16.82 12.39
N GLY A 95 10.16 18.08 12.27
CA GLY A 95 10.41 18.91 11.09
C GLY A 95 9.58 18.57 9.84
N MET A 96 8.76 17.51 9.86
CA MET A 96 7.85 17.19 8.76
C MET A 96 6.76 18.24 8.60
N THR A 97 6.47 18.61 7.36
CA THR A 97 5.26 19.36 7.01
C THR A 97 4.00 18.53 7.26
N ASP A 98 2.83 19.17 7.29
CA ASP A 98 1.55 18.46 7.46
C ASP A 98 1.33 17.40 6.36
N ALA A 99 1.72 17.70 5.12
CA ALA A 99 1.62 16.75 4.00
C ALA A 99 2.55 15.54 4.16
N GLN A 100 3.78 15.74 4.67
CA GLN A 100 4.71 14.65 4.97
C GLN A 100 4.23 13.82 6.17
N ARG A 101 3.65 14.47 7.17
CA ARG A 101 3.09 13.80 8.33
C ARG A 101 1.90 12.92 7.94
N ALA A 102 1.05 13.38 7.02
CA ALA A 102 -0.13 12.65 6.56
C ALA A 102 0.19 11.26 5.97
N VAL A 103 1.31 11.12 5.24
CA VAL A 103 1.72 9.82 4.67
C VAL A 103 2.35 8.87 5.68
N MET A 104 2.75 9.38 6.86
CA MET A 104 3.27 8.57 7.97
C MET A 104 2.14 8.01 8.84
N GLU A 105 0.92 8.50 8.68
CA GLU A 105 -0.21 8.04 9.48
C GLU A 105 -0.64 6.63 9.06
N ALA A 106 -1.20 5.89 10.02
CA ALA A 106 -1.86 4.62 9.72
C ALA A 106 -2.94 4.81 8.64
N PRO A 107 -3.29 3.76 7.88
CA PRO A 107 -4.43 3.80 6.97
C PRO A 107 -5.67 4.39 7.66
N TYR A 108 -6.35 5.29 6.96
CA TYR A 108 -7.53 5.96 7.50
C TYR A 108 -8.55 4.93 7.97
N HIS A 109 -9.16 5.13 9.12
CA HIS A 109 -10.30 4.36 9.57
C HIS A 109 -11.24 5.29 10.36
N PRO A 110 -12.58 5.26 10.17
CA PRO A 110 -13.50 6.18 10.85
C PRO A 110 -13.36 6.22 12.39
N ARG A 111 -13.03 5.06 13.00
CA ARG A 111 -12.71 4.93 14.44
C ARG A 111 -11.55 5.80 14.93
N MET A 112 -10.67 6.25 14.04
CA MET A 112 -9.52 7.08 14.42
C MET A 112 -9.90 8.54 14.68
N ASN A 113 -11.16 8.95 14.45
CA ASN A 113 -11.64 10.33 14.58
C ASN A 113 -10.74 11.36 13.84
N ARG A 114 -10.14 10.95 12.72
CA ARG A 114 -9.29 11.80 11.89
C ARG A 114 -10.12 12.53 10.83
N PRO A 115 -9.74 13.76 10.43
CA PRO A 115 -10.33 14.40 9.27
C PRO A 115 -10.11 13.54 8.01
N TYR A 116 -11.03 13.60 7.07
CA TYR A 116 -10.93 12.94 5.77
C TYR A 116 -11.39 13.88 4.66
N VAL A 117 -10.99 13.58 3.42
CA VAL A 117 -11.41 14.35 2.25
C VAL A 117 -12.81 13.90 1.82
N GLY A 118 -13.76 14.83 1.81
CA GLY A 118 -15.13 14.63 1.37
C GLY A 118 -15.25 14.46 -0.14
N PRO A 119 -16.44 14.07 -0.66
CA PRO A 119 -16.68 13.91 -2.09
C PRO A 119 -16.45 15.18 -2.93
N ASP A 120 -16.51 16.35 -2.29
CA ASP A 120 -16.27 17.69 -2.82
C ASP A 120 -14.80 18.12 -2.74
N GLY A 121 -13.92 17.29 -2.18
CA GLY A 121 -12.51 17.62 -1.96
C GLY A 121 -12.25 18.40 -0.66
N GLU A 122 -13.28 18.69 0.13
CA GLU A 122 -13.14 19.46 1.37
C GLU A 122 -12.74 18.59 2.56
N CYS A 123 -12.10 19.21 3.54
CA CYS A 123 -11.72 18.53 4.78
C CYS A 123 -12.96 18.37 5.69
N VAL A 124 -13.36 17.12 5.94
CA VAL A 124 -14.52 16.76 6.77
C VAL A 124 -14.04 16.13 8.07
N GLN A 125 -14.56 16.60 9.20
CA GLN A 125 -14.32 15.99 10.50
C GLN A 125 -15.09 14.68 10.63
N ALA A 126 -14.41 13.60 11.04
CA ALA A 126 -15.08 12.35 11.34
C ALA A 126 -16.03 12.49 12.53
N LYS A 127 -17.17 11.81 12.47
CA LYS A 127 -18.08 11.70 13.61
C LYS A 127 -17.34 11.04 14.77
N ALA A 128 -17.27 11.73 15.90
CA ALA A 128 -16.64 11.19 17.11
C ALA A 128 -17.29 9.87 17.54
N ARG A 129 -16.47 8.89 17.93
CA ARG A 129 -16.92 7.67 18.61
C ARG A 129 -17.66 8.01 19.91
N GLU A 130 -18.61 7.17 20.28
CA GLU A 130 -19.30 7.29 21.56
C GLU A 130 -18.31 7.04 22.71
N GLN A 131 -18.32 7.94 23.70
CA GLN A 131 -17.34 8.00 24.78
C GLN A 131 -17.15 6.65 25.50
N PHE A 132 -18.25 5.93 25.79
CA PHE A 132 -18.19 4.64 26.49
C PHE A 132 -17.41 3.56 25.73
N LYS A 133 -17.36 3.62 24.40
CA LYS A 133 -16.58 2.66 23.59
C LYS A 133 -15.08 2.97 23.70
N VAL A 134 -14.73 4.26 23.68
CA VAL A 134 -13.33 4.70 23.86
C VAL A 134 -12.81 4.29 25.23
N GLU A 135 -13.61 4.50 26.28
CA GLU A 135 -13.27 4.10 27.65
C GLU A 135 -13.14 2.59 27.81
N PHE A 136 -14.00 1.81 27.14
CA PHE A 136 -13.89 0.35 27.10
C PHE A 136 -12.56 -0.08 26.47
N ASP A 137 -12.20 0.50 25.32
CA ASP A 137 -10.97 0.10 24.63
C ASP A 137 -9.73 0.47 25.43
N GLU A 138 -9.72 1.65 26.03
CA GLU A 138 -8.60 2.10 26.86
C GLU A 138 -8.43 1.21 28.09
N LYS A 139 -9.53 0.79 28.72
CA LYS A 139 -9.53 -0.11 29.86
C LYS A 139 -9.07 -1.54 29.51
N VAL A 140 -9.50 -2.07 28.37
CA VAL A 140 -9.27 -3.47 28.00
C VAL A 140 -7.95 -3.65 27.24
N PHE A 141 -7.60 -2.71 26.36
CA PHE A 141 -6.48 -2.83 25.43
C PHE A 141 -5.38 -1.80 25.67
N GLY A 142 -5.55 -0.85 26.60
CA GLY A 142 -4.56 0.20 26.86
C GLY A 142 -4.44 1.23 25.73
N THR A 143 -5.43 1.29 24.83
CA THR A 143 -5.45 2.20 23.68
C THR A 143 -6.87 2.66 23.37
N LYS A 144 -7.02 3.88 22.85
CA LYS A 144 -8.32 4.49 22.51
C LYS A 144 -8.89 4.04 21.16
N TYR A 145 -8.16 3.20 20.43
CA TYR A 145 -8.37 2.93 19.01
C TYR A 145 -8.60 1.46 18.67
N PHE A 146 -9.08 0.66 19.63
CA PHE A 146 -9.43 -0.75 19.40
C PHE A 146 -10.89 -0.96 18.95
#